data_AF-A0A378TPA5-F1
#
_entry.id   AF-A0A378TPA5-F1
#
_cell.length_a   1.000
_cell.length_b   1.000
_cell.length_c   1.000
_cell.angle_alpha   90.00
_cell.angle_beta   90.00
_cell.angle_gamma   90.00
#
_symmetry.space_group_name_H-M   'P 1'
#
loop_
_entity.id
_entity.type
_entity.pdbx_description
1 polymer ?
#
loop_
_entity_poly.entity_id
_entity_poly.type
_entity_poly.pdbx_seq_one_letter_code
_entity_poly.pdbx_strand_id
1 'polypeptide(L)'
;MCNLADETPCLDGEPTDEQIRNDTRTAGKRNHDALLALCQRMLTTKPTGTINGLPANVAITVSLTDLEKGTGHGLTAGGTRLPIADVLKFAAHSRPWLALFDGNGLPLHLGRAKRTATLAQRLMLLAKHRGCTMPGCTASAYRCQVHHANQDWKDGGRTDINDLTLACGPNYRMVETTGWTTRNRPEDGVTEWIPPPHLDCGRSRTNNLHHR
;
A
#
# COMPACT_ATOMS: atom_id res chain seq x y z
N MET A 1 -8.59 8.51 -31.18
CA MET A 1 -7.36 7.71 -31.25
C MET A 1 -6.60 7.93 -29.97
N CYS A 2 -6.47 6.88 -29.15
CA CYS A 2 -5.73 6.93 -27.88
C CYS A 2 -4.22 7.01 -28.15
N ASN A 3 -3.75 8.08 -28.79
CA ASN A 3 -2.34 8.33 -29.02
C ASN A 3 -1.80 9.23 -27.92
N LEU A 4 -0.98 8.68 -27.03
CA LEU A 4 -0.39 9.44 -25.94
C LEU A 4 0.61 10.51 -26.40
N ALA A 5 1.05 10.46 -27.67
CA ALA A 5 1.91 11.48 -28.25
C ALA A 5 1.14 12.68 -28.82
N ASP A 6 -0.19 12.58 -28.98
CA ASP A 6 -1.01 13.71 -29.40
C ASP A 6 -1.18 14.68 -28.21
N GLU A 7 -1.21 15.98 -28.50
CA GLU A 7 -1.50 17.01 -27.49
C GLU A 7 -2.90 16.81 -26.88
N THR A 8 -3.86 16.36 -27.69
CA THR A 8 -5.21 15.99 -27.27
C THR A 8 -5.58 14.60 -27.79
N PRO A 9 -5.20 13.53 -27.06
CA PRO A 9 -5.56 12.17 -27.45
C PRO A 9 -7.09 12.01 -27.53
N CYS A 10 -7.61 11.49 -28.64
CA CYS A 10 -9.04 11.22 -28.75
C CYS A 10 -9.38 9.91 -28.02
N LEU A 11 -10.00 10.04 -26.84
CA LEU A 11 -10.36 8.95 -25.92
C LEU A 11 -11.83 8.51 -26.04
N ASP A 12 -12.64 9.28 -26.75
CA ASP A 12 -14.07 9.06 -26.99
C ASP A 12 -14.42 9.48 -28.42
N GLY A 13 -15.38 8.78 -29.03
CA GLY A 13 -15.89 9.10 -30.36
C GLY A 13 -14.92 8.81 -31.50
N GLU A 14 -15.22 9.39 -32.67
CA GLU A 14 -14.40 9.24 -33.87
C GLU A 14 -13.21 10.20 -33.83
N PRO A 15 -11.98 9.74 -34.16
CA PRO A 15 -10.82 10.61 -34.27
C PRO A 15 -10.93 11.53 -35.47
N THR A 16 -10.29 12.69 -35.41
CA THR A 16 -10.22 13.61 -36.56
C THR A 16 -9.40 13.02 -37.70
N ASP A 17 -9.69 13.44 -38.94
CA ASP A 17 -8.94 13.00 -40.12
C ASP A 17 -7.42 13.29 -40.00
N GLU A 18 -7.06 14.38 -39.34
CA GLU A 18 -5.67 14.73 -39.07
C GLU A 18 -5.00 13.71 -38.14
N GLN A 19 -5.66 13.35 -37.04
CA GLN A 19 -5.16 12.31 -36.12
C GLN A 19 -5.03 10.94 -36.82
N ILE A 20 -5.95 10.62 -37.75
CA ILE A 20 -5.90 9.38 -38.52
C ILE A 20 -4.69 9.37 -39.45
N ARG A 21 -4.48 10.45 -40.21
CA ARG A 21 -3.37 10.56 -41.18
C ARG A 21 -2.01 10.60 -40.50
N ASN A 22 -1.90 11.27 -39.36
CA ASN A 22 -0.63 11.48 -38.67
C ASN A 22 -0.21 10.30 -37.78
N ASP A 23 -1.09 9.33 -37.54
CA ASP A 23 -0.76 8.18 -36.70
C ASP A 23 0.07 7.14 -37.45
N THR A 24 1.38 7.20 -37.23
CA THR A 24 2.38 6.28 -37.78
C THR A 24 2.60 5.02 -36.94
N ARG A 25 1.84 4.82 -35.86
CA ARG A 25 2.03 3.66 -34.96
C ARG A 25 1.55 2.36 -35.63
N THR A 26 2.26 1.27 -35.33
CA THR A 26 1.85 -0.09 -35.69
C THR A 26 0.54 -0.49 -35.01
N ALA A 27 -0.18 -1.48 -35.58
CA ALA A 27 -1.38 -2.05 -34.95
C ALA A 27 -1.17 -2.50 -33.50
N GLY A 28 -0.02 -3.11 -33.18
CA GLY A 28 0.32 -3.53 -31.81
C GLY A 28 0.39 -2.35 -30.82
N LYS A 29 1.07 -1.26 -31.20
CA LYS A 29 1.12 -0.02 -30.41
C LYS A 29 -0.26 0.61 -30.24
N ARG A 30 -1.09 0.65 -31.29
CA ARG A 30 -2.47 1.15 -31.20
C ARG A 30 -3.32 0.32 -30.24
N ASN A 31 -3.23 -1.01 -30.31
CA ASN A 31 -3.94 -1.91 -29.40
C ASN A 31 -3.47 -1.75 -27.95
N HIS A 32 -2.16 -1.63 -27.73
CA HIS A 32 -1.58 -1.36 -26.42
C HIS A 32 -2.13 -0.05 -25.83
N ASP A 33 -2.08 1.05 -26.57
CA ASP A 33 -2.50 2.35 -26.06
C ASP A 33 -4.02 2.42 -25.85
N ALA A 34 -4.81 1.73 -26.68
CA ALA A 34 -6.24 1.57 -26.47
C ALA A 34 -6.56 0.77 -25.20
N LEU A 35 -5.86 -0.35 -24.95
CA LEU A 35 -6.03 -1.13 -23.73
C LEU A 35 -5.62 -0.31 -22.49
N LEU A 36 -4.51 0.42 -22.57
CA LEU A 36 -4.05 1.29 -21.50
C LEU A 36 -5.09 2.37 -21.17
N ALA A 37 -5.64 3.04 -22.18
CA ALA A 37 -6.70 4.05 -22.01
C ALA A 37 -7.97 3.45 -21.36
N LEU A 38 -8.37 2.24 -21.77
CA LEU A 38 -9.49 1.52 -21.17
C LEU A 38 -9.23 1.24 -19.67
N CYS A 39 -8.07 0.70 -19.32
CA CYS A 39 -7.69 0.42 -17.94
C CYS A 39 -7.64 1.70 -17.09
N GLN A 40 -7.07 2.78 -17.60
CA GLN A 40 -7.02 4.08 -16.91
C GLN A 40 -8.42 4.60 -16.61
N ARG A 41 -9.33 4.54 -17.58
CA ARG A 41 -10.72 4.96 -17.42
C ARG A 41 -11.51 4.10 -16.43
N MET A 42 -11.27 2.79 -16.43
CA MET A 42 -11.84 1.88 -15.43
C MET A 42 -11.35 2.24 -14.01
N LEU A 43 -10.10 2.67 -13.85
CA LEU A 43 -9.55 3.06 -12.55
C LEU A 43 -10.01 4.45 -12.07
N THR A 44 -10.39 5.36 -12.98
CA THR A 44 -10.85 6.73 -12.64
C THR A 44 -12.38 6.83 -12.53
N THR A 45 -13.11 5.85 -13.02
CA THR A 45 -14.55 5.68 -12.76
C THR A 45 -14.80 5.17 -11.33
N LYS A 46 -16.03 5.36 -10.82
CA LYS A 46 -16.38 5.13 -9.41
C LYS A 46 -15.85 3.77 -8.89
N PRO A 47 -15.20 3.73 -7.71
CA PRO A 47 -14.61 2.49 -7.21
C PRO A 47 -15.67 1.39 -7.05
N THR A 48 -15.39 0.21 -7.60
CA THR A 48 -16.31 -0.95 -7.65
C THR A 48 -16.23 -1.86 -6.42
N GLY A 49 -15.42 -1.53 -5.41
CA GLY A 49 -15.32 -2.31 -4.17
C GLY A 49 -14.15 -1.90 -3.27
N THR A 50 -13.96 -2.67 -2.20
CA THR A 50 -12.79 -2.55 -1.30
C THR A 50 -12.12 -3.90 -1.08
N ILE A 51 -10.80 -3.91 -0.93
CA ILE A 51 -10.01 -5.05 -0.50
C ILE A 51 -9.47 -4.73 0.90
N ASN A 52 -9.86 -5.52 1.90
CA ASN A 52 -9.49 -5.32 3.30
C ASN A 52 -9.78 -3.89 3.83
N GLY A 53 -10.87 -3.26 3.36
CA GLY A 53 -11.27 -1.90 3.75
C GLY A 53 -10.57 -0.75 3.02
N LEU A 54 -9.67 -1.05 2.07
CA LEU A 54 -9.10 -0.07 1.13
C LEU A 54 -9.84 -0.17 -0.21
N PRO A 55 -10.26 0.95 -0.84
CA PRO A 55 -10.56 0.94 -2.27
C PRO A 55 -9.32 0.45 -3.05
N ALA A 56 -9.50 -0.04 -4.27
CA ALA A 56 -8.40 -0.47 -5.14
C ALA A 56 -7.44 0.71 -5.43
N ASN A 57 -6.50 0.95 -4.52
CA ASN A 57 -5.54 2.03 -4.55
C ASN A 57 -4.12 1.46 -4.48
N VAL A 58 -3.21 2.06 -5.24
CA VAL A 58 -1.79 1.77 -5.11
C VAL A 58 -1.23 2.66 -4.00
N ALA A 59 -0.69 2.05 -2.94
CA ALA A 59 0.03 2.77 -1.91
C ALA A 59 1.52 2.68 -2.25
N ILE A 60 2.16 3.83 -2.43
CA ILE A 60 3.58 3.93 -2.81
C ILE A 60 4.29 4.70 -1.71
N THR A 61 5.36 4.13 -1.18
CA THR A 61 6.26 4.80 -0.24
C THR A 61 7.50 5.24 -0.99
N VAL A 62 7.89 6.49 -0.81
CA VAL A 62 9.04 7.10 -1.48
C VAL A 62 9.83 7.93 -0.47
N SER A 63 11.14 8.02 -0.63
CA SER A 63 11.94 8.93 0.20
C SER A 63 11.70 10.37 -0.24
N LEU A 64 11.66 11.31 0.71
CA LEU A 64 11.51 12.73 0.39
C LEU A 64 12.65 13.21 -0.52
N THR A 65 13.88 12.79 -0.22
CA THR A 65 15.06 13.13 -1.01
C THR A 65 14.98 12.65 -2.46
N ASP A 66 14.50 11.42 -2.70
CA ASP A 66 14.32 10.90 -4.07
C ASP A 66 13.22 11.67 -4.81
N LEU A 67 12.13 12.00 -4.10
CA LEU A 67 11.03 12.79 -4.66
C LEU A 67 11.48 14.20 -5.04
N GLU A 68 12.21 14.88 -4.15
CA GLU A 68 12.75 16.24 -4.36
C GLU A 68 13.76 16.30 -5.52
N LYS A 69 14.61 15.27 -5.64
CA LYS A 69 15.59 15.18 -6.74
C LYS A 69 14.97 14.71 -8.06
N GLY A 70 13.76 14.16 -8.02
CA GLY A 70 13.15 13.50 -9.18
C GLY A 70 13.86 12.21 -9.62
N THR A 71 14.69 11.62 -8.76
CA THR A 71 15.56 10.47 -9.06
C THR A 71 15.40 9.39 -8.00
N GLY A 72 15.58 8.12 -8.34
CA GLY A 72 15.48 7.01 -7.39
C GLY A 72 14.22 6.17 -7.63
N HIS A 73 13.67 5.58 -6.56
CA HIS A 73 12.53 4.67 -6.68
C HIS A 73 11.51 4.83 -5.55
N GLY A 74 10.22 4.72 -5.88
CA GLY A 74 9.16 4.40 -4.93
C GLY A 74 8.98 2.89 -4.79
N LEU A 75 8.45 2.45 -3.65
CA LEU A 75 8.09 1.07 -3.36
C LEU A 75 6.58 0.96 -3.19
N THR A 76 5.92 0.14 -4.00
CA THR A 76 4.50 -0.16 -3.80
C THR A 76 4.32 -1.04 -2.55
N ALA A 77 3.16 -0.96 -1.90
CA ALA A 77 2.79 -1.88 -0.82
C ALA A 77 2.69 -3.36 -1.27
N GLY A 78 2.77 -3.62 -2.58
CA GLY A 78 2.92 -4.94 -3.18
C GLY A 78 4.37 -5.43 -3.29
N GLY A 79 5.35 -4.54 -3.08
CA GLY A 79 6.79 -4.84 -3.17
C GLY A 79 7.44 -4.45 -4.49
N THR A 80 6.71 -3.86 -5.44
CA THR A 80 7.25 -3.42 -6.73
C THR A 80 8.02 -2.11 -6.58
N ARG A 81 9.24 -2.02 -7.14
CA ARG A 81 9.99 -0.78 -7.24
C ARG A 81 9.60 -0.04 -8.52
N LEU A 82 9.25 1.23 -8.39
CA LEU A 82 8.88 2.10 -9.51
C LEU A 82 9.88 3.26 -9.59
N PRO A 83 10.44 3.59 -10.76
CA PRO A 83 11.21 4.81 -10.94
C PRO A 83 10.40 6.04 -10.52
N ILE A 84 11.05 7.06 -9.95
CA ILE A 84 10.34 8.30 -9.52
C ILE A 84 9.52 8.91 -10.66
N ALA A 85 10.02 8.88 -11.89
CA ALA A 85 9.28 9.34 -13.06
C ALA A 85 7.90 8.67 -13.20
N ASP A 86 7.79 7.37 -12.91
CA ASP A 86 6.52 6.66 -12.97
C ASP A 86 5.67 6.93 -11.74
N VAL A 87 6.27 7.08 -10.55
CA VAL A 87 5.55 7.51 -9.33
C VAL A 87 4.87 8.86 -9.55
N LEU A 88 5.56 9.82 -10.17
CA LEU A 88 5.01 11.13 -10.51
C LEU A 88 3.88 11.04 -11.53
N LYS A 89 4.01 10.18 -12.56
CA LYS A 89 2.91 9.92 -13.51
C LYS A 89 1.67 9.32 -12.83
N PHE A 90 1.88 8.37 -11.91
CA PHE A 90 0.79 7.80 -11.08
C PHE A 90 0.14 8.88 -10.22
N ALA A 91 0.92 9.75 -9.59
CA ALA A 91 0.41 10.84 -8.76
C ALA A 91 -0.42 11.85 -9.57
N ALA A 92 0.02 12.20 -10.79
CA ALA A 92 -0.66 13.16 -11.66
C ALA A 92 -2.06 12.73 -12.11
N HIS A 93 -2.30 11.41 -12.22
CA HIS A 93 -3.57 10.85 -12.72
C HIS A 93 -4.39 10.12 -11.66
N SER A 94 -3.91 10.09 -10.41
CA SER A 94 -4.67 9.55 -9.28
C SER A 94 -5.40 10.70 -8.56
N ARG A 95 -6.30 10.36 -7.64
CA ARG A 95 -6.63 11.26 -6.55
C ARG A 95 -5.56 11.00 -5.48
N PRO A 96 -4.41 11.68 -5.48
CA PRO A 96 -3.33 11.35 -4.56
C PRO A 96 -3.84 11.55 -3.14
N TRP A 97 -3.84 10.47 -2.37
CA TRP A 97 -3.96 10.57 -0.92
C TRP A 97 -2.58 10.95 -0.39
N LEU A 98 -2.28 12.25 -0.42
CA LEU A 98 -1.09 12.79 0.23
C LEU A 98 -1.40 12.88 1.73
N ALA A 99 -0.87 11.94 2.50
CA ALA A 99 -0.97 12.00 3.95
C ALA A 99 0.09 12.99 4.47
N LEU A 100 -0.31 14.24 4.66
CA LEU A 100 0.46 15.28 5.35
C LEU A 100 0.13 15.23 6.84
N PHE A 101 1.16 15.28 7.68
CA PHE A 101 1.02 15.19 9.13
C PHE A 101 1.47 16.51 9.75
N ASP A 102 0.53 17.41 10.01
CA ASP A 102 0.76 18.74 10.60
C ASP A 102 0.42 18.77 12.11
N GLY A 103 0.17 17.62 12.72
CA GLY A 103 -0.25 17.50 14.12
C GLY A 103 -1.76 17.67 14.37
N ASN A 104 -2.55 18.14 13.38
CA ASN A 104 -4.01 18.24 13.44
C ASN A 104 -4.73 17.13 12.65
N GLY A 105 -3.96 16.16 12.12
CA GLY A 105 -4.38 15.21 11.09
C GLY A 105 -5.38 14.10 11.50
N LEU A 106 -5.58 13.17 10.56
CA LEU A 106 -6.50 12.01 10.63
C LEU A 106 -6.48 11.30 12.00
N PRO A 107 -7.61 10.80 12.52
CA PRO A 107 -7.64 10.11 13.81
C PRO A 107 -6.84 8.80 13.72
N LEU A 108 -5.62 8.85 14.26
CA LEU A 108 -4.72 7.71 14.39
C LEU A 108 -4.93 6.94 15.70
N HIS A 109 -5.65 7.54 16.66
CA HIS A 109 -6.01 6.95 17.93
C HIS A 109 -7.54 6.91 18.05
N LEU A 110 -8.10 5.70 18.13
CA LEU A 110 -9.54 5.46 18.24
C LEU A 110 -9.91 4.81 19.58
N GLY A 111 -8.92 4.40 20.37
CA GLY A 111 -9.10 3.63 21.59
C GLY A 111 -9.98 2.41 21.33
N ARG A 112 -11.12 2.37 22.01
CA ARG A 112 -12.11 1.29 21.92
C ARG A 112 -13.37 1.68 21.13
N ALA A 113 -13.40 2.85 20.50
CA ALA A 113 -14.58 3.31 19.75
C ALA A 113 -14.85 2.47 18.50
N LYS A 114 -13.81 1.83 17.93
CA LYS A 114 -13.92 1.00 16.74
C LYS A 114 -12.91 -0.15 16.77
N ARG A 115 -13.37 -1.35 16.43
CA ARG A 115 -12.51 -2.53 16.32
C ARG A 115 -11.57 -2.48 15.12
N THR A 116 -12.06 -1.99 13.99
CA THR A 116 -11.34 -2.02 12.71
C THR A 116 -10.62 -0.71 12.44
N ALA A 117 -9.37 -0.82 12.00
CA ALA A 117 -8.55 0.34 11.65
C ALA A 117 -9.20 1.20 10.58
N THR A 118 -9.01 2.51 10.66
CA THR A 118 -9.43 3.47 9.62
C THR A 118 -8.55 3.34 8.38
N LEU A 119 -9.00 3.95 7.27
CA LEU A 119 -8.18 4.10 6.07
C LEU A 119 -6.83 4.76 6.39
N ALA A 120 -6.84 5.81 7.20
CA ALA A 120 -5.65 6.54 7.64
C ALA A 120 -4.64 5.63 8.36
N GLN A 121 -5.09 4.92 9.39
CA GLN A 121 -4.25 3.99 10.15
C GLN A 121 -3.70 2.88 9.25
N ARG A 122 -4.51 2.39 8.31
CA ARG A 122 -4.08 1.35 7.38
C ARG A 122 -3.01 1.85 6.42
N LEU A 123 -3.18 3.04 5.82
CA LEU A 123 -2.16 3.65 4.95
C LEU A 123 -0.85 3.88 5.70
N MET A 124 -0.92 4.35 6.94
CA MET A 124 0.25 4.49 7.81
C MET A 124 0.97 3.17 8.04
N LEU A 125 0.24 2.10 8.35
CA LEU A 125 0.82 0.77 8.56
C LEU A 125 1.43 0.19 7.28
N LEU A 126 0.81 0.41 6.11
CA LEU A 126 1.39 0.01 4.82
C LEU A 126 2.74 0.70 4.57
N ALA A 127 2.80 2.01 4.81
CA ALA A 127 4.03 2.79 4.63
C ALA A 127 5.11 2.42 5.65
N LYS A 128 4.70 2.21 6.91
CA LYS A 128 5.59 1.87 8.03
C LYS A 128 6.16 0.47 7.92
N HIS A 129 5.36 -0.55 7.57
CA HIS A 129 5.79 -1.95 7.68
C HIS A 129 6.10 -2.60 6.34
N ARG A 130 5.55 -2.11 5.22
CA ARG A 130 5.80 -2.57 3.84
C ARG A 130 5.52 -4.08 3.57
N GLY A 131 5.15 -4.85 4.58
CA GLY A 131 4.80 -6.26 4.52
C GLY A 131 4.44 -6.83 5.89
N CYS A 132 4.35 -8.16 5.98
CA CYS A 132 4.06 -8.83 7.24
C CYS A 132 5.23 -8.68 8.22
N THR A 133 4.95 -8.32 9.47
CA THR A 133 6.03 -8.09 10.45
C THR A 133 6.60 -9.35 11.09
N MET A 134 6.02 -10.52 10.81
CA MET A 134 6.53 -11.82 11.26
C MET A 134 7.94 -12.07 10.71
N PRO A 135 8.94 -12.36 11.57
CA PRO A 135 10.28 -12.76 11.15
C PRO A 135 10.31 -13.73 9.96
N GLY A 136 11.03 -13.34 8.91
CA GLY A 136 11.22 -14.17 7.71
C GLY A 136 10.03 -14.27 6.77
N CYS A 137 8.88 -13.63 7.08
CA CYS A 137 7.74 -13.64 6.17
C CYS A 137 8.00 -12.70 4.98
N THR A 138 7.67 -13.16 3.78
CA THR A 138 7.80 -12.39 2.52
C THR A 138 6.48 -11.84 2.02
N ALA A 139 5.38 -12.03 2.77
CA ALA A 139 4.07 -11.56 2.36
C ALA A 139 4.04 -10.02 2.28
N SER A 140 3.72 -9.49 1.10
CA SER A 140 3.54 -8.06 0.88
C SER A 140 2.43 -7.47 1.75
N ALA A 141 2.44 -6.16 1.95
CA ALA A 141 1.47 -5.48 2.80
C ALA A 141 0.02 -5.63 2.30
N TYR A 142 -0.20 -5.79 0.97
CA TYR A 142 -1.52 -6.09 0.40
C TYR A 142 -2.12 -7.44 0.84
N ARG A 143 -1.27 -8.39 1.26
CA ARG A 143 -1.70 -9.69 1.79
C ARG A 143 -1.86 -9.68 3.31
N CYS A 144 -1.72 -8.51 3.93
CA CYS A 144 -1.78 -8.33 5.37
C CYS A 144 -3.09 -7.70 5.84
N GLN A 145 -3.46 -8.05 7.06
CA GLN A 145 -4.51 -7.43 7.84
C GLN A 145 -3.88 -6.59 8.94
N VAL A 146 -4.63 -5.63 9.46
CA VAL A 146 -4.22 -4.86 10.63
C VAL A 146 -4.46 -5.72 11.86
N HIS A 147 -3.40 -5.96 12.62
CA HIS A 147 -3.38 -6.77 13.84
C HIS A 147 -3.15 -5.88 15.05
N HIS A 148 -3.84 -6.16 16.16
CA HIS A 148 -3.59 -5.49 17.44
C HIS A 148 -2.34 -6.11 18.08
N ALA A 149 -1.21 -5.42 17.91
CA ALA A 149 0.11 -5.93 18.26
C ALA A 149 0.29 -6.09 19.77
N ASN A 150 -0.09 -5.08 20.56
CA ASN A 150 0.25 -5.02 21.99
C ASN A 150 -0.71 -5.81 22.88
N GLN A 151 -1.98 -5.85 22.49
CA GLN A 151 -3.02 -6.57 23.20
C GLN A 151 -4.16 -6.85 22.23
N ASP A 152 -4.64 -8.10 22.19
CA ASP A 152 -5.74 -8.48 21.33
C ASP A 152 -7.00 -7.64 21.63
N TRP A 153 -7.77 -7.32 20.58
CA TRP A 153 -9.03 -6.58 20.75
C TRP A 153 -9.99 -7.26 21.73
N LYS A 154 -10.12 -8.59 21.69
CA LYS A 154 -10.99 -9.34 22.60
C LYS A 154 -10.60 -9.16 24.07
N ASP A 155 -9.33 -8.87 24.35
CA ASP A 155 -8.75 -8.76 25.69
C ASP A 155 -8.55 -7.31 26.14
N GLY A 156 -9.17 -6.34 25.47
CA GLY A 156 -9.07 -4.93 25.85
C GLY A 156 -8.19 -4.05 24.96
N GLY A 157 -7.58 -4.63 23.93
CA GLY A 157 -6.73 -3.92 22.97
C GLY A 157 -7.38 -2.69 22.35
N ARG A 158 -6.55 -1.69 22.05
CA ARG A 158 -6.96 -0.38 21.49
C ARG A 158 -6.61 -0.30 20.02
N THR A 159 -7.49 0.31 19.23
CA THR A 159 -7.24 0.62 17.81
C THR A 159 -6.53 1.96 17.72
N ASP A 160 -5.33 2.03 18.30
CA ASP A 160 -4.44 3.18 18.28
C ASP A 160 -3.20 2.84 17.45
N ILE A 161 -2.70 3.77 16.63
CA ILE A 161 -1.67 3.45 15.62
C ILE A 161 -0.40 2.81 16.22
N ASN A 162 -0.08 3.14 17.47
CA ASN A 162 1.07 2.58 18.19
C ASN A 162 0.83 1.15 18.70
N ASP A 163 -0.42 0.70 18.76
CA ASP A 163 -0.83 -0.63 19.21
C ASP A 163 -1.12 -1.58 18.04
N LEU A 164 -0.95 -1.11 16.79
CA LEU A 164 -1.29 -1.86 15.58
C LEU A 164 -0.03 -2.29 14.81
N THR A 165 -0.16 -3.37 14.02
CA THR A 165 0.86 -3.90 13.11
C THR A 165 0.22 -4.53 11.86
N LEU A 166 1.01 -5.01 10.91
CA LEU A 166 0.58 -5.85 9.79
C LEU A 166 0.92 -7.33 9.98
N ALA A 167 -0.09 -8.19 9.81
CA ALA A 167 0.07 -9.65 9.78
C ALA A 167 -0.65 -10.27 8.58
N CYS A 168 -0.01 -11.18 7.85
CA CYS A 168 -0.68 -11.94 6.78
C CYS A 168 -1.67 -12.96 7.37
N GLY A 169 -2.66 -13.41 6.59
CA GLY A 169 -3.70 -14.32 7.08
C GLY A 169 -3.19 -15.55 7.86
N PRO A 170 -2.16 -16.28 7.38
CA PRO A 170 -1.53 -17.35 8.14
C PRO A 170 -0.95 -16.89 9.49
N ASN A 171 -0.12 -15.85 9.50
CA ASN A 171 0.56 -15.39 10.72
C ASN A 171 -0.40 -14.74 11.72
N TYR A 172 -1.44 -14.04 11.25
CA TYR A 172 -2.51 -13.52 12.10
C TYR A 172 -3.18 -14.66 12.90
N ARG A 173 -3.60 -15.74 12.20
CA ARG A 173 -4.22 -16.91 12.84
C ARG A 173 -3.26 -17.66 13.77
N MET A 174 -1.97 -17.58 13.50
CA MET A 174 -0.96 -18.21 14.33
C MET A 174 -0.92 -17.60 15.74
N VAL A 175 -1.08 -16.27 15.87
CA VAL A 175 -1.21 -15.59 17.17
C VAL A 175 -2.39 -16.16 17.97
N GLU A 176 -3.52 -16.38 17.30
CA GLU A 176 -4.74 -16.87 17.97
C GLU A 176 -4.67 -18.36 18.40
N THR A 177 -3.88 -19.19 17.71
CA THR A 177 -4.00 -20.67 17.82
C THR A 177 -2.79 -21.38 18.38
N THR A 178 -1.63 -20.74 18.49
CA THR A 178 -0.36 -21.44 18.79
C THR A 178 0.46 -20.86 19.95
N GLY A 179 -0.07 -19.85 20.64
CA GLY A 179 0.61 -19.23 21.79
C GLY A 179 1.72 -18.24 21.42
N TRP A 180 1.84 -17.90 20.14
CA TRP A 180 2.64 -16.74 19.72
C TRP A 180 1.96 -15.45 20.16
N THR A 181 2.76 -14.48 20.58
CA THR A 181 2.27 -13.14 20.89
C THR A 181 3.06 -12.10 20.13
N THR A 182 2.56 -10.88 20.11
CA THR A 182 3.23 -9.73 19.50
C THR A 182 3.40 -8.61 20.52
N ARG A 183 4.31 -7.68 20.25
CA ARG A 183 4.33 -6.35 20.86
C ARG A 183 5.06 -5.38 19.95
N ASN A 184 4.67 -4.12 19.98
CA ASN A 184 5.43 -3.02 19.42
C ASN A 184 6.40 -2.50 20.47
N ARG A 185 7.67 -2.40 20.11
CA ARG A 185 8.70 -1.84 21.00
C ARG A 185 8.42 -0.37 21.30
N PRO A 186 8.43 0.07 22.57
CA PRO A 186 8.12 1.46 22.93
C PRO A 186 9.06 2.49 22.28
N GLU A 187 10.32 2.13 22.03
CA GLU A 187 11.36 3.04 21.56
C GLU A 187 11.25 3.42 20.08
N ASP A 188 10.86 2.48 19.22
CA ASP A 188 10.86 2.67 17.76
C ASP A 188 9.59 2.14 17.07
N GLY A 189 8.67 1.55 17.84
CA GLY A 189 7.42 0.99 17.34
C GLY A 189 7.62 -0.22 16.42
N VAL A 190 8.80 -0.84 16.38
CA VAL A 190 9.03 -2.08 15.62
C VAL A 190 8.29 -3.22 16.30
N THR A 191 7.56 -4.00 15.50
CA THR A 191 6.83 -5.17 15.99
C THR A 191 7.77 -6.34 16.22
N GLU A 192 7.76 -6.85 17.44
CA GLU A 192 8.34 -8.13 17.83
C GLU A 192 7.28 -9.22 17.85
N TRP A 193 7.63 -10.38 17.33
CA TRP A 193 6.88 -11.62 17.45
C TRP A 193 7.58 -12.51 18.48
N ILE A 194 6.86 -12.86 19.54
CA ILE A 194 7.36 -13.61 20.67
C ILE A 194 6.85 -15.05 20.54
N PRO A 195 7.74 -16.05 20.36
CA PRO A 195 7.34 -17.44 20.28
C PRO A 195 6.83 -17.97 21.61
N PRO A 196 5.99 -19.03 21.61
CA PRO A 196 5.72 -19.79 22.82
C PRO A 196 7.03 -20.42 23.35
N PRO A 197 7.14 -20.72 24.67
CA PRO A 197 8.41 -21.12 25.29
C PRO A 197 9.12 -22.29 24.61
N HIS A 198 8.38 -23.27 24.10
CA HIS A 198 8.94 -24.44 23.42
C HIS A 198 9.49 -24.16 22.01
N LEU A 199 9.22 -22.97 21.44
CA LEU A 199 9.76 -22.50 20.16
C LEU A 199 10.74 -21.33 20.32
N ASP A 200 10.99 -20.86 21.55
CA ASP A 200 11.94 -19.77 21.81
C ASP A 200 13.39 -20.27 21.76
N CYS A 201 13.93 -20.33 20.55
CA CYS A 201 15.28 -20.80 20.26
C CYS A 201 16.25 -19.66 19.90
N GLY A 202 15.98 -18.43 20.36
CA GLY A 202 16.86 -17.27 20.15
C GLY A 202 16.87 -16.72 18.71
N ARG A 203 15.85 -17.03 17.91
CA ARG A 203 15.69 -16.47 16.56
C ARG A 203 15.32 -14.98 16.63
N SER A 204 15.57 -14.26 15.53
CA SER A 204 15.12 -12.87 15.39
C SER A 204 13.62 -12.76 15.63
N ARG A 205 13.22 -11.78 16.45
CA ARG A 205 11.82 -11.45 16.75
C ARG A 205 11.23 -10.41 15.80
N THR A 206 12.06 -9.78 14.97
CA THR A 206 11.65 -8.74 14.01
C THR A 206 11.85 -9.17 12.57
N ASN A 207 11.09 -8.57 11.65
CA ASN A 207 11.23 -8.77 10.20
C ASN A 207 11.81 -7.54 9.51
N ASN A 208 13.05 -7.65 9.05
CA ASN A 208 13.74 -6.57 8.32
C ASN A 208 13.66 -6.73 6.80
N LEU A 209 13.03 -7.79 6.27
CA LEU A 209 13.04 -8.09 4.82
C LEU A 209 12.38 -6.98 3.98
N HIS A 210 11.37 -6.31 4.52
CA HIS A 210 10.62 -5.27 3.79
C HIS A 210 11.27 -3.88 3.86
N HIS A 211 12.40 -3.76 4.57
CA HIS A 211 13.11 -2.51 4.84
C HIS A 211 14.54 -2.48 4.26
N ARG A 212 14.95 -3.55 3.60
CA ARG A 212 16.24 -3.67 2.92
C ARG A 212 16.16 -3.24 1.46
#